data_AF-A0A5A9DSQ0-F1
#
_entry.id   AF-A0A5A9DSQ0-F1
#
_cell.length_a   1.000
_cell.length_b   1.000
_cell.length_c   1.000
_cell.angle_alpha   90.00
_cell.angle_beta   90.00
_cell.angle_gamma   90.00
#
_symmetry.space_group_name_H-M   'P 1'
#
loop_
_entity.id
_entity.type
_entity.pdbx_description
1 polymer ?
#
loop_
_entity_poly.entity_id
_entity_poly.type
_entity_poly.pdbx_seq_one_letter_code
_entity_poly.pdbx_strand_id
1 'polypeptide(L)'
;MEPLIIAILIGLITSIFNKVKESPSNKPVRQKPIQTASPPPSEPRERGRERERPARSRVPREYKEPLKDAASSIQSRFEEKKKEAESTYIDLQKKEERYSRRLEAHQTRAKKIRDKSSTLNIDFKNEDDIVKGFIFSEVFGPPRSKKRHHQK
;
A
#
# COMPACT_ATOMS: atom_id res chain seq x y z
N MET A 1 -37.24 -5.29 12.34
CA MET A 1 -36.09 -6.16 12.68
C MET A 1 -34.77 -5.59 12.20
N GLU A 2 -34.72 -4.98 11.02
CA GLU A 2 -33.54 -4.30 10.44
C GLU A 2 -32.89 -3.21 11.31
N PRO A 3 -33.62 -2.28 11.97
CA PRO A 3 -32.97 -1.24 12.79
C PRO A 3 -32.28 -1.79 14.04
N LEU A 4 -32.76 -2.93 14.56
CA LEU A 4 -32.19 -3.58 15.73
C LEU A 4 -30.85 -4.27 15.39
N ILE A 5 -30.75 -4.83 14.18
CA ILE A 5 -29.50 -5.38 13.65
C ILE A 5 -28.47 -4.27 13.43
N ILE A 6 -28.88 -3.12 12.89
CA ILE A 6 -28.00 -1.96 12.68
C ILE A 6 -27.47 -1.41 14.02
N ALA A 7 -28.32 -1.33 15.05
CA ALA A 7 -27.90 -0.88 16.38
C ALA A 7 -26.87 -1.82 17.03
N ILE A 8 -27.05 -3.14 16.88
CA ILE A 8 -26.09 -4.14 17.37
C ILE A 8 -24.75 -4.03 16.62
N LEU A 9 -24.80 -3.85 15.29
CA LEU A 9 -23.61 -3.72 14.46
C LEU A 9 -22.80 -2.47 14.82
N ILE A 10 -23.47 -1.33 14.97
CA ILE A 10 -22.85 -0.08 15.41
C ILE A 10 -22.24 -0.26 16.81
N GLY A 11 -22.97 -0.87 17.74
CA GLY A 11 -22.47 -1.15 19.09
C GLY A 11 -21.19 -1.98 19.11
N LEU A 12 -21.09 -3.01 18.26
CA LEU A 12 -19.87 -3.83 18.13
C LEU A 12 -18.70 -3.05 17.52
N ILE A 13 -18.95 -2.28 16.45
CA ILE A 13 -17.90 -1.48 15.80
C ILE A 13 -17.40 -0.40 16.76
N THR A 14 -18.31 0.34 17.42
CA THR A 14 -17.94 1.38 18.39
C THR A 14 -17.21 0.79 19.61
N SER A 15 -17.57 -0.40 20.08
CA SER A 15 -16.86 -1.07 21.18
C SER A 15 -15.39 -1.38 20.85
N ILE A 16 -15.12 -1.84 19.62
CA ILE A 16 -13.75 -2.17 19.17
C ILE A 16 -12.91 -0.90 19.01
N PHE A 17 -13.47 0.17 18.46
CA PHE A 17 -12.75 1.43 18.25
C PHE A 17 -12.61 2.28 19.52
N ASN A 18 -13.55 2.19 20.47
CA ASN A 18 -13.47 2.94 21.74
C ASN A 18 -12.45 2.34 22.72
N LYS A 19 -12.19 1.02 22.63
CA LYS A 19 -11.21 0.33 23.47
C LYS A 19 -9.75 0.74 23.21
N VAL A 20 -9.47 1.43 22.10
CA VAL A 20 -8.12 1.88 21.72
C VAL A 20 -7.82 3.30 22.22
N LYS A 21 -8.79 4.02 22.81
CA LYS A 21 -8.64 5.47 23.08
C LYS A 21 -8.86 5.95 24.51
N GLU A 22 -8.78 5.08 25.52
CA GLU A 22 -8.86 5.52 26.92
C GLU A 22 -7.48 5.49 27.60
N SER A 23 -6.83 6.64 27.62
CA SER A 23 -5.93 7.06 28.71
C SER A 23 -6.61 8.22 29.43
N PRO A 24 -6.74 8.22 30.77
CA PRO A 24 -7.42 9.29 31.48
C PRO A 24 -6.47 10.47 31.67
N SER A 25 -6.64 11.55 30.89
CA SER A 25 -6.15 12.86 31.30
C SER A 25 -6.91 13.98 30.59
N ASN A 26 -8.03 14.37 31.17
CA ASN A 26 -8.70 15.63 30.83
C ASN A 26 -8.20 16.72 31.78
N LYS A 27 -7.23 17.52 31.32
CA LYS A 27 -7.01 18.90 31.78
C LYS A 27 -7.01 19.79 30.53
N PRO A 28 -7.77 20.91 30.51
CA PRO A 28 -7.97 21.69 29.30
C PRO A 28 -6.77 22.60 29.05
N VAL A 29 -6.09 22.45 27.92
CA VAL A 29 -5.09 23.43 27.44
C VAL A 29 -5.73 24.26 26.33
N ARG A 30 -6.01 25.52 26.67
CA ARG A 30 -6.34 26.60 25.73
C ARG A 30 -5.33 26.66 24.59
N GLN A 31 -5.77 26.44 23.35
CA GLN A 31 -4.98 26.80 22.17
C GLN A 31 -5.31 28.26 21.78
N LYS A 32 -4.27 29.10 21.70
CA LYS A 32 -4.37 30.47 21.20
C LYS A 32 -4.37 30.42 19.65
N PRO A 33 -5.26 31.15 18.95
CA PRO A 33 -5.24 31.20 17.50
C PRO A 33 -4.05 32.05 17.01
N ILE A 34 -3.24 31.49 16.11
CA ILE A 34 -2.22 32.24 15.37
C ILE A 34 -2.97 33.04 14.30
N GLN A 35 -2.91 34.36 14.46
CA GLN A 35 -3.48 35.34 13.55
C GLN A 35 -2.64 35.38 12.27
N THR A 36 -3.25 35.06 11.12
CA THR A 36 -2.75 35.49 9.81
C THR A 36 -3.48 36.77 9.43
N ALA A 37 -2.79 37.92 9.55
CA ALA A 37 -3.23 39.21 9.02
C ALA A 37 -2.26 39.64 7.90
N SER A 38 -2.83 39.92 6.73
CA SER A 38 -2.25 40.53 5.51
C SER A 38 -2.02 42.06 5.69
N PRO A 39 -1.70 42.91 4.68
CA PRO A 39 -0.91 42.83 3.43
C PRO A 39 0.10 44.05 3.29
N PRO A 40 0.41 44.65 2.11
CA PRO A 40 1.76 44.90 1.55
C PRO A 40 2.30 46.36 1.68
N PRO A 41 3.54 46.66 1.23
CA PRO A 41 3.93 48.03 0.90
C PRO A 41 4.08 48.27 -0.61
N SER A 42 3.44 49.36 -1.01
CA SER A 42 3.33 50.02 -2.31
C SER A 42 4.62 50.61 -2.89
N GLU A 43 4.58 50.83 -4.21
CA GLU A 43 5.57 51.43 -5.13
C GLU A 43 6.22 52.76 -4.68
N PRO A 44 7.24 53.21 -5.44
CA PRO A 44 7.04 54.49 -6.14
C PRO A 44 7.54 54.56 -7.59
N ARG A 45 6.60 54.93 -8.48
CA ARG A 45 6.63 56.02 -9.50
C ARG A 45 7.64 56.03 -10.66
N GLU A 46 7.02 56.11 -11.84
CA GLU A 46 7.50 56.43 -13.20
C GLU A 46 8.29 57.74 -13.37
N ARG A 47 9.27 57.76 -14.31
CA ARG A 47 9.34 58.68 -15.48
C ARG A 47 10.64 58.48 -16.29
N GLY A 48 10.57 58.45 -17.63
CA GLY A 48 11.70 58.86 -18.48
C GLY A 48 11.88 58.15 -19.83
N ARG A 49 11.31 58.77 -20.87
CA ARG A 49 11.37 58.51 -22.33
C ARG A 49 12.71 58.08 -22.98
N GLU A 50 12.53 57.19 -23.97
CA GLU A 50 12.99 57.30 -25.38
C GLU A 50 14.49 57.13 -25.73
N ARG A 51 14.80 56.01 -26.41
CA ARG A 51 15.55 56.00 -27.68
C ARG A 51 15.51 54.62 -28.32
N GLU A 52 14.79 54.52 -29.43
CA GLU A 52 14.89 53.42 -30.38
C GLU A 52 16.29 53.42 -31.04
N ARG A 53 16.91 52.23 -31.13
CA ARG A 53 17.92 51.91 -32.13
C ARG A 53 17.60 50.53 -32.68
N PRO A 54 17.41 50.34 -34.00
CA PRO A 54 17.22 49.02 -34.57
C PRO A 54 18.59 48.36 -34.74
N ALA A 55 19.04 47.64 -33.71
CA ALA A 55 20.16 46.72 -33.88
C ALA A 55 19.63 45.48 -34.61
N ARG A 56 19.83 45.42 -35.93
CA ARG A 56 19.76 44.18 -36.72
C ARG A 56 20.65 43.13 -36.05
N SER A 57 20.07 42.26 -35.21
CA SER A 57 20.73 41.03 -34.81
C SER A 57 20.53 40.02 -35.93
N ARG A 58 21.59 39.78 -36.69
CA ARG A 58 21.71 38.59 -37.52
C ARG A 58 21.70 37.41 -36.54
N VAL A 59 20.63 36.62 -36.53
CA VAL A 59 20.61 35.34 -35.83
C VAL A 59 21.52 34.39 -36.62
N PRO A 60 22.61 33.87 -36.04
CA PRO A 60 23.40 32.84 -36.70
C PRO A 60 22.55 31.58 -36.86
N ARG A 61 22.37 31.17 -38.10
CA ARG A 61 21.67 29.96 -38.52
C ARG A 61 22.55 28.74 -38.21
N GLU A 62 22.70 28.39 -36.94
CA GLU A 62 23.59 27.26 -36.55
C GLU A 62 23.08 26.46 -35.33
N TYR A 63 21.75 26.40 -35.15
CA TYR A 63 21.11 25.66 -34.05
C TYR A 63 20.27 24.46 -34.53
N LYS A 64 20.48 23.95 -35.74
CA LYS A 64 19.62 22.87 -36.29
C LYS A 64 20.23 21.47 -36.25
N GLU A 65 21.54 21.34 -36.06
CA GLU A 65 22.21 20.03 -36.10
C GLU A 65 22.22 19.26 -34.77
N PRO A 66 22.54 19.86 -33.59
CA PRO A 66 22.61 19.08 -32.34
C PRO A 66 21.26 18.58 -31.82
N LEU A 67 20.14 19.14 -32.31
CA LEU A 67 18.79 18.76 -31.89
C LEU A 67 18.33 17.42 -32.50
N LYS A 68 18.81 17.07 -33.69
CA LYS A 68 18.42 15.83 -34.38
C LYS A 68 19.08 14.60 -33.75
N ASP A 69 20.33 14.74 -33.33
CA ASP A 69 21.08 13.68 -32.66
C ASP A 69 20.56 13.48 -31.23
N ALA A 70 20.23 14.56 -30.53
CA ALA A 70 19.55 14.47 -29.24
C ALA A 70 18.17 13.78 -29.36
N ALA A 71 17.35 14.16 -30.35
CA ALA A 71 16.03 13.56 -30.56
C ALA A 71 16.09 12.07 -30.94
N SER A 72 17.03 11.67 -31.81
CA SER A 72 17.21 10.26 -32.18
C SER A 72 17.74 9.41 -31.03
N SER A 73 18.62 9.95 -30.19
CA SER A 73 19.08 9.29 -28.96
C SER A 73 17.98 9.11 -27.91
N ILE A 74 17.03 10.06 -27.85
CA ILE A 74 15.86 9.97 -26.95
C ILE A 74 14.88 8.92 -27.48
N GLN A 75 14.65 8.86 -28.79
CA GLN A 75 13.73 7.92 -29.41
C GLN A 75 14.20 6.47 -29.25
N SER A 76 15.50 6.20 -29.44
CA SER A 76 16.06 4.86 -29.22
C SER A 76 15.95 4.40 -27.77
N ARG A 77 16.26 5.27 -26.79
CA ARG A 77 16.07 4.97 -25.36
C ARG A 77 14.61 4.74 -25.00
N PHE A 78 13.68 5.47 -25.62
CA PHE A 78 12.25 5.28 -25.41
C PHE A 78 11.79 3.92 -25.95
N GLU A 79 12.22 3.53 -27.15
CA GLU A 79 11.89 2.22 -27.73
C GLU A 79 12.46 1.06 -26.91
N GLU A 80 13.70 1.19 -26.40
CA GLU A 80 14.31 0.20 -25.52
C GLU A 80 13.53 0.07 -24.21
N LYS A 81 13.20 1.20 -23.56
CA LYS A 81 12.39 1.21 -22.33
C LYS A 81 10.99 0.65 -22.54
N LYS A 82 10.38 0.90 -23.70
CA LYS A 82 9.08 0.31 -24.05
C LYS A 82 9.17 -1.21 -24.15
N LYS A 83 10.19 -1.75 -24.83
CA LYS A 83 10.41 -3.20 -24.94
C LYS A 83 10.70 -3.83 -23.58
N GLU A 84 11.49 -3.17 -22.73
CA GLU A 84 11.75 -3.62 -21.36
C GLU A 84 10.45 -3.68 -20.55
N ALA A 85 9.61 -2.64 -20.60
CA ALA A 85 8.32 -2.61 -19.93
C ALA A 85 7.36 -3.71 -20.43
N GLU A 86 7.31 -3.95 -21.74
CA GLU A 86 6.50 -5.02 -22.32
C GLU A 86 6.99 -6.40 -21.87
N SER A 87 8.30 -6.64 -21.86
CA SER A 87 8.87 -7.92 -21.41
C SER A 87 8.61 -8.19 -19.92
N THR A 88 8.76 -7.16 -19.09
CA THR A 88 8.49 -7.27 -17.65
C THR A 88 7.00 -7.51 -17.37
N TYR A 89 6.11 -6.87 -18.14
CA TYR A 89 4.67 -7.11 -18.04
C TYR A 89 4.31 -8.57 -18.37
N ILE A 90 4.86 -9.12 -19.46
CA ILE A 90 4.64 -10.53 -19.85
C ILE A 90 5.14 -11.48 -18.76
N ASP A 91 6.29 -11.22 -18.17
CA ASP A 91 6.84 -12.04 -17.10
C ASP A 91 6.02 -11.97 -15.81
N LEU A 92 5.49 -10.80 -15.46
CA LEU A 92 4.59 -10.62 -14.34
C LEU A 92 3.28 -11.38 -14.56
N GLN A 93 2.70 -11.30 -15.76
CA GLN A 93 1.49 -12.03 -16.11
C GLN A 93 1.70 -13.55 -16.01
N LYS A 94 2.81 -14.07 -16.53
CA LYS A 94 3.17 -15.50 -16.39
C LYS A 94 3.34 -15.91 -14.93
N LYS A 95 3.92 -15.04 -14.09
CA LYS A 95 4.06 -15.31 -12.65
C LYS A 95 2.69 -15.34 -11.98
N GLU A 96 1.83 -14.36 -12.25
CA GLU A 96 0.47 -14.31 -11.74
C GLU A 96 -0.32 -15.57 -12.07
N GLU A 97 -0.29 -16.02 -13.34
CA GLU A 97 -0.98 -17.25 -13.76
C GLU A 97 -0.43 -18.50 -13.04
N ARG A 98 0.89 -18.56 -12.81
CA ARG A 98 1.50 -19.66 -12.05
C ARG A 98 1.05 -19.64 -10.59
N TYR A 99 0.96 -18.47 -9.98
CA TYR A 99 0.49 -18.33 -8.60
C TYR A 99 -0.99 -18.63 -8.48
N SER A 100 -1.83 -18.12 -9.38
CA SER A 100 -3.27 -18.40 -9.38
C SER A 100 -3.54 -19.89 -9.54
N ARG A 101 -2.88 -20.57 -10.49
CA ARG A 101 -3.01 -22.02 -10.68
C ARG A 101 -2.59 -22.81 -9.44
N ARG A 102 -1.52 -22.38 -8.74
CA ARG A 102 -1.11 -23.00 -7.47
C ARG A 102 -2.16 -22.78 -6.39
N LEU A 103 -2.69 -21.57 -6.26
CA LEU A 103 -3.73 -21.24 -5.28
C LEU A 103 -5.00 -22.05 -5.53
N GLU A 104 -5.43 -22.19 -6.77
CA GLU A 104 -6.57 -23.04 -7.16
C GLU A 104 -6.30 -24.52 -6.84
N ALA A 105 -5.11 -25.03 -7.15
CA ALA A 105 -4.73 -26.40 -6.80
C ALA A 105 -4.73 -26.64 -5.28
N HIS A 106 -4.26 -25.66 -4.50
CA HIS A 106 -4.30 -25.74 -3.04
C HIS A 106 -5.73 -25.63 -2.50
N GLN A 107 -6.56 -24.73 -3.05
CA GLN A 107 -7.97 -24.60 -2.64
C GLN A 107 -8.79 -25.84 -2.98
N THR A 108 -8.63 -26.41 -4.18
CA THR A 108 -9.35 -27.62 -4.59
C THR A 108 -8.95 -28.81 -3.72
N ARG A 109 -7.65 -28.96 -3.40
CA ARG A 109 -7.17 -29.96 -2.43
C ARG A 109 -7.76 -29.72 -1.04
N ALA A 110 -7.76 -28.48 -0.55
CA ALA A 110 -8.32 -28.14 0.75
C ALA A 110 -9.84 -28.41 0.83
N LYS A 111 -10.60 -28.07 -0.22
CA LYS A 111 -12.04 -28.39 -0.33
C LYS A 111 -12.27 -29.90 -0.30
N LYS A 112 -11.52 -30.66 -1.11
CA LYS A 112 -11.60 -32.13 -1.12
C LYS A 112 -11.27 -32.75 0.24
N ILE A 113 -10.33 -32.16 0.99
CA ILE A 113 -10.02 -32.60 2.35
C ILE A 113 -11.16 -32.25 3.30
N ARG A 114 -11.70 -31.03 3.25
CA ARG A 114 -12.83 -30.57 4.07
C ARG A 114 -14.08 -31.43 3.86
N ASP A 115 -14.38 -31.78 2.62
CA ASP A 115 -15.57 -32.58 2.27
C ASP A 115 -15.39 -34.06 2.64
N LYS A 116 -14.14 -34.55 2.70
CA LYS A 116 -13.82 -35.93 3.11
C LYS A 116 -13.54 -36.09 4.60
N SER A 117 -13.12 -35.02 5.29
CA SER A 117 -12.90 -35.07 6.72
C SER A 117 -14.27 -35.12 7.39
N SER A 118 -14.63 -36.29 7.91
CA SER A 118 -15.59 -36.39 9.01
C SER A 118 -15.22 -35.31 10.02
N THR A 119 -16.13 -34.37 10.26
CA THR A 119 -15.94 -33.27 11.22
C THR A 119 -15.27 -33.83 12.47
N LEU A 120 -14.07 -33.36 12.78
CA LEU A 120 -13.36 -33.68 14.01
C LEU A 120 -14.20 -33.20 15.18
N ASN A 121 -15.09 -34.06 15.67
CA ASN A 121 -16.01 -33.73 16.73
C ASN A 121 -15.28 -34.02 18.06
N ILE A 122 -14.64 -32.98 18.60
CA ILE A 122 -14.00 -33.00 19.91
C ILE A 122 -14.99 -32.31 20.84
N ASP A 123 -15.72 -33.08 21.65
CA ASP A 123 -16.76 -32.54 22.55
C ASP A 123 -16.20 -32.32 23.97
N PHE A 124 -14.93 -32.72 24.23
CA PHE A 124 -14.24 -32.60 25.52
C PHE A 124 -14.99 -33.20 26.73
N LYS A 125 -15.98 -34.06 26.48
CA LYS A 125 -16.76 -34.76 27.51
C LYS A 125 -16.08 -36.04 28.00
N ASN A 126 -15.17 -36.59 27.20
CA ASN A 126 -14.45 -37.83 27.49
C ASN A 126 -12.95 -37.56 27.65
N GLU A 127 -12.27 -38.35 28.47
CA GLU A 127 -10.82 -38.25 28.69
C GLU A 127 -10.02 -38.40 27.39
N ASP A 128 -10.48 -39.27 26.48
CA ASP A 128 -9.87 -39.47 25.17
C ASP A 128 -9.84 -38.21 24.31
N ASP A 129 -10.85 -37.34 24.43
CA ASP A 129 -10.91 -36.10 23.66
C ASP A 129 -9.92 -35.05 24.21
N ILE A 130 -9.64 -35.09 25.52
CA ILE A 130 -8.58 -34.29 26.14
C ILE A 130 -7.22 -34.75 25.63
N VAL A 131 -6.98 -36.06 25.56
CA VAL A 131 -5.74 -36.64 25.02
C VAL A 131 -5.57 -36.28 23.54
N LYS A 132 -6.64 -36.40 22.74
CA LYS A 132 -6.63 -35.95 21.33
C LYS A 132 -6.30 -34.46 21.22
N GLY A 133 -6.89 -33.62 22.08
CA GLY A 133 -6.60 -32.19 22.16
C GLY A 133 -5.12 -31.91 22.42
N PHE A 134 -4.51 -32.65 23.35
CA PHE A 134 -3.08 -32.55 23.63
C PHE A 134 -2.22 -32.95 22.41
N ILE A 135 -2.56 -34.06 21.74
CA ILE A 135 -1.84 -34.49 20.53
C ILE A 135 -1.96 -33.45 19.42
N PHE A 136 -3.16 -32.91 19.18
CA PHE A 136 -3.36 -31.85 18.19
C PHE A 136 -2.60 -30.57 18.53
N SER A 137 -2.43 -30.24 19.82
CA SER A 137 -1.65 -29.08 20.23
C SER A 137 -0.15 -29.20 19.85
N GLU A 138 0.41 -30.41 19.84
CA GLU A 138 1.80 -30.65 19.40
C GLU A 138 1.90 -30.70 17.87
N VAL A 139 0.95 -31.37 17.20
CA VAL A 139 0.97 -31.53 15.73
C VAL A 139 0.74 -30.19 15.02
N PHE A 140 -0.20 -29.38 15.50
CA PHE A 140 -0.51 -28.06 14.92
C PHE A 140 0.29 -26.92 15.56
N GLY A 141 1.10 -27.22 16.57
CA GLY A 141 2.03 -26.25 17.16
C GLY A 141 3.15 -25.86 16.19
N PRO A 142 3.86 -24.74 16.46
CA PRO A 142 5.06 -24.41 15.71
C PRO A 142 6.07 -25.58 15.77
N PRO A 143 6.72 -25.93 14.65
CA PRO A 143 7.63 -27.07 14.62
C PRO A 143 8.74 -26.88 15.67
N ARG A 144 9.11 -27.97 16.35
CA ARG A 144 10.14 -27.92 17.42
C ARG A 144 11.46 -27.29 16.96
N SER A 145 11.80 -27.41 15.67
CA SER A 145 12.98 -26.79 15.07
C SER A 145 12.98 -25.25 15.10
N LYS A 146 11.82 -24.61 15.21
CA LYS A 146 11.71 -23.15 15.36
C LYS A 146 11.86 -22.68 16.81
N LYS A 147 11.95 -23.58 17.79
CA LYS A 147 12.23 -23.20 19.17
C LYS A 147 13.70 -22.80 19.26
N ARG A 148 13.97 -21.61 19.81
CA ARG A 148 15.34 -21.20 20.12
C ARG A 148 15.88 -22.18 21.17
N HIS A 149 16.88 -22.99 20.79
CA HIS A 149 17.67 -23.69 21.78
C HIS A 149 18.42 -22.63 22.57
N HIS A 150 18.04 -22.42 23.83
CA HIS A 150 18.87 -21.66 24.74
C HIS A 150 20.19 -22.42 24.85
N GLN A 151 21.23 -21.92 24.19
CA GLN A 151 22.58 -22.32 24.52
C GLN A 151 22.84 -21.78 25.91
N LYS A 152 23.10 -22.68 26.84
CA LYS A 152 23.54 -22.36 28.20
C LYS A 152 24.93 -21.77 28.17
#